data_AF-A0A842SJA6-F1
#
_entry.id   AF-A0A842SJA6-F1
#
_cell.length_a   1.000
_cell.length_b   1.000
_cell.length_c   1.000
_cell.angle_alpha   90.00
_cell.angle_beta   90.00
_cell.angle_gamma   90.00
#
_symmetry.space_group_name_H-M   'P 1'
#
loop_
_entity.id
_entity.type
_entity.pdbx_description
1 polymer ?
#
loop_
_entity_poly.entity_id
_entity_poly.type
_entity_poly.pdbx_seq_one_letter_code
_entity_poly.pdbx_strand_id
1 'polypeptide(L)'
;MPGGYAGKWLDIDLSKDKIEEVEYSDKILKQYFGGRGLAAKVLWDKVGDKYRELDALDPESPLMVFTGPMTGIYPGSRICVSGKSPVSNGTVGSTAATEFANEIKQAGYDGVTFTGKSDDPVYLLITDEGAELRKADHLWGLDGEKTLIKLNKEVTDELKKRKPGIGLWKEPGFIYIGPAGENLVRNAAVMTKICHAAGYGGYGSLMGSKNLKAVVAKGRGPLPRVDAPEATKLLWRKAHDHLMQRTPMRRQGTGYAGYSVGAETSSEPIRNWQEEWHDEKSFGGPMFENKFWVKKKWADFNCTTNCMKVSCILNGPWKGDITDMPDYELQAYCGTNFGIFDPEANVHLSALVDQLGHSGINGPNTAAYAVELHQRGILSDEDFGFKPEWGDPETFDKILRMMANREKIGDVLAEGTYRAALKIAEMKGLKPEDTMKYAVHVKGIEIGAHGTRSDADYTHDISYAANVQGGDHTSTAVDGYNDMSGAVFTDSAVFCNFCYYGVPQELVFDMAKSITGFDIDLTKWRSETGPRIVTLQRVFLMMGGPDIIWEPIKDDDNPPRFYEPLPSGPFKGKTTDKELVDEKLQAYFDTLGWDEKGIPTKETLRKLDLGFLEKAVNKLP
;
A
#
# COMPACT_ATOMS: atom_id res chain seq x y z
N MET A 1 30.58 6.29 -1.47
CA MET A 1 29.14 6.07 -1.73
C MET A 1 28.95 4.71 -2.39
N PRO A 2 28.19 3.80 -1.74
CA PRO A 2 27.84 2.49 -2.27
C PRO A 2 27.06 2.60 -3.60
N GLY A 3 27.10 1.54 -4.40
CA GLY A 3 26.37 1.51 -5.67
C GLY A 3 24.86 1.41 -5.46
N GLY A 4 24.09 1.77 -6.49
CA GLY A 4 22.63 1.79 -6.46
C GLY A 4 22.01 3.02 -5.78
N TYR A 5 22.76 3.83 -5.03
CA TYR A 5 22.27 5.01 -4.33
C TYR A 5 22.64 6.31 -5.03
N ALA A 6 21.74 7.29 -5.02
CA ALA A 6 22.07 8.68 -5.30
C ALA A 6 22.81 9.33 -4.11
N GLY A 7 22.59 8.82 -2.89
CA GLY A 7 23.30 9.14 -1.66
C GLY A 7 22.67 10.22 -0.80
N LYS A 8 21.60 10.84 -1.27
CA LYS A 8 20.89 11.94 -0.61
C LYS A 8 19.41 11.96 -0.96
N TRP A 9 18.59 12.61 -0.14
CA TRP A 9 17.19 12.90 -0.47
C TRP A 9 16.83 14.33 -0.05
N LEU A 10 15.65 14.79 -0.48
CA LEU A 10 15.15 16.13 -0.16
C LEU A 10 14.32 16.09 1.12
N ASP A 11 14.63 16.92 2.12
CA ASP A 11 13.81 17.11 3.32
C ASP A 11 13.14 18.48 3.26
N ILE A 12 11.81 18.48 3.30
CA ILE A 12 10.99 19.65 3.01
C ILE A 12 10.13 19.99 4.22
N ASP A 13 10.26 21.23 4.70
CA ASP A 13 9.35 21.83 5.67
C ASP A 13 8.41 22.78 4.93
N LEU A 14 7.18 22.32 4.71
CA LEU A 14 6.15 23.04 3.95
C LEU A 14 5.65 24.30 4.68
N SER A 15 5.76 24.34 6.00
CA SER A 15 5.37 25.54 6.77
C SER A 15 6.43 26.63 6.73
N LYS A 16 7.67 26.28 6.37
CA LYS A 16 8.80 27.22 6.28
C LYS A 16 9.26 27.47 4.84
N ASP A 17 8.63 26.84 3.86
CA ASP A 17 9.08 26.82 2.45
C ASP A 17 10.58 26.51 2.35
N LYS A 18 11.01 25.50 3.11
CA LYS A 18 12.43 25.14 3.26
C LYS A 18 12.68 23.77 2.62
N ILE A 19 13.65 23.72 1.72
CA ILE A 19 14.10 22.51 1.03
C ILE A 19 15.57 22.29 1.37
N GLU A 20 15.89 21.16 1.98
CA GLU A 20 17.26 20.77 2.33
C GLU A 20 17.63 19.43 1.72
N GLU A 21 18.92 19.23 1.47
CA GLU A 21 19.45 17.91 1.12
C GLU A 21 19.95 17.23 2.39
N VAL A 22 19.59 15.96 2.57
CA VAL A 22 20.04 15.15 3.70
C VAL A 22 20.76 13.91 3.18
N GLU A 23 21.88 13.60 3.82
CA GLU A 23 22.70 12.41 3.56
C GLU A 23 22.64 11.45 4.76
N TYR A 24 22.74 10.15 4.50
CA TYR A 24 22.94 9.15 5.56
C TYR A 24 24.30 8.47 5.44
N SER A 25 24.81 8.05 6.60
CA SER A 25 26.01 7.23 6.66
C SER A 25 25.80 5.86 6.00
N ASP A 26 26.87 5.31 5.43
CA ASP A 26 26.92 3.94 4.91
C ASP A 26 26.48 2.90 5.98
N LYS A 27 26.65 3.19 7.28
CA LYS A 27 26.17 2.32 8.37
C LYS A 27 24.65 2.18 8.33
N ILE A 28 23.92 3.29 8.23
CA ILE A 28 22.45 3.29 8.20
C ILE A 28 21.95 2.62 6.92
N LEU A 29 22.56 2.92 5.76
CA LEU A 29 22.20 2.26 4.50
C LEU A 29 22.45 0.75 4.56
N LYS A 30 23.51 0.27 5.21
CA LYS A 30 23.72 -1.17 5.43
C LYS A 30 22.69 -1.81 6.37
N GLN A 31 22.27 -1.08 7.41
CA GLN A 31 21.36 -1.59 8.43
C GLN A 31 19.89 -1.61 8.00
N TYR A 32 19.48 -0.69 7.11
CA TYR A 32 18.08 -0.46 6.73
C TYR A 32 17.82 -0.53 5.23
N PHE A 33 18.87 -0.61 4.41
CA PHE A 33 18.87 -0.77 2.96
C PHE A 33 18.25 0.39 2.17
N GLY A 34 16.96 0.68 2.33
CA GLY A 34 16.24 1.69 1.57
C GLY A 34 14.75 1.62 1.87
N GLY A 35 13.92 2.31 1.09
CA GLY A 35 12.46 2.14 1.09
C GLY A 35 11.83 2.02 2.49
N ARG A 36 11.12 0.92 2.72
CA ARG A 36 10.46 0.58 3.99
C ARG A 36 11.39 0.61 5.19
N GLY A 37 12.55 -0.05 5.12
CA GLY A 37 13.51 -0.10 6.21
C GLY A 37 14.05 1.29 6.56
N LEU A 38 14.44 2.07 5.55
CA LEU A 38 14.95 3.42 5.75
C LEU A 38 13.86 4.36 6.29
N ALA A 39 12.63 4.24 5.77
CA ALA A 39 11.48 5.00 6.26
C ALA A 39 11.24 4.78 7.75
N ALA A 40 11.27 3.52 8.22
CA ALA A 40 11.08 3.22 9.64
C ALA A 40 12.14 3.91 10.52
N LYS A 41 13.41 3.91 10.09
CA LYS A 41 14.49 4.59 10.81
C LYS A 41 14.33 6.12 10.80
N VAL A 42 14.02 6.70 9.65
CA VAL A 42 13.81 8.15 9.52
C VAL A 42 12.62 8.61 10.36
N LEU A 43 11.53 7.83 10.38
CA LEU A 43 10.36 8.10 11.19
C LEU A 43 10.73 8.15 12.68
N TRP A 44 11.53 7.19 13.14
CA TRP A 44 12.01 7.18 14.52
C TRP A 44 12.84 8.43 14.83
N ASP A 45 13.79 8.78 13.97
CA ASP A 45 14.67 9.92 14.19
C ASP A 45 13.94 11.26 14.22
N LYS A 46 12.85 11.38 13.44
CA LYS A 46 12.06 12.61 13.38
C LYS A 46 11.06 12.74 14.53
N VAL A 47 10.38 11.65 14.91
CA VAL A 47 9.21 11.74 15.81
C VAL A 47 9.11 10.62 16.86
N GLY A 48 10.09 9.73 16.98
CA GLY A 48 10.04 8.57 17.88
C GLY A 48 9.73 8.91 19.35
N ASP A 49 10.32 9.97 19.90
CA ASP A 49 10.11 10.38 21.29
C ASP A 49 8.69 10.92 21.60
N LYS A 50 7.98 11.40 20.57
CA LYS A 50 6.63 11.97 20.67
C LYS A 50 5.59 11.18 19.86
N TYR A 51 5.96 9.96 19.46
CA TYR A 51 5.18 9.20 18.48
C TYR A 51 3.77 8.91 19.00
N ARG A 52 3.61 8.67 20.31
CA ARG A 52 2.32 8.35 20.92
C ARG A 52 1.37 9.55 20.98
N GLU A 53 1.90 10.75 21.14
CA GLU A 53 1.12 11.98 21.27
C GLU A 53 0.74 12.60 19.92
N LEU A 54 1.45 12.23 18.85
CA LEU A 54 1.32 12.80 17.51
C LEU A 54 0.18 12.15 16.71
N ASP A 55 -0.81 12.91 16.24
CA ASP A 55 -1.77 12.38 15.26
C ASP A 55 -1.08 12.24 13.89
N ALA A 56 -1.42 11.19 13.16
CA ALA A 56 -0.84 10.91 11.86
C ALA A 56 -1.04 12.06 10.85
N LEU A 57 -2.12 12.84 10.97
CA LEU A 57 -2.48 13.96 10.10
C LEU A 57 -1.98 15.33 10.62
N ASP A 58 -1.24 15.35 11.74
CA ASP A 58 -0.65 16.58 12.25
C ASP A 58 0.42 17.12 11.29
N PRO A 59 0.63 18.46 11.22
CA PRO A 59 1.69 19.05 10.40
C PRO A 59 3.08 18.46 10.69
N GLU A 60 3.38 18.12 11.94
CA GLU A 60 4.67 17.53 12.33
C GLU A 60 4.87 16.07 11.90
N SER A 61 3.80 15.36 11.56
CA SER A 61 3.86 13.96 11.11
C SER A 61 4.57 13.86 9.77
N PRO A 62 5.67 13.10 9.63
CA PRO A 62 6.42 13.06 8.39
C PRO A 62 5.74 12.16 7.34
N LEU A 63 5.61 12.68 6.12
CA LEU A 63 5.34 11.88 4.93
C LEU A 63 6.67 11.61 4.23
N MET A 64 6.93 10.37 3.83
CA MET A 64 8.20 9.98 3.22
C MET A 64 7.93 9.19 1.95
N VAL A 65 8.66 9.51 0.89
CA VAL A 65 8.64 8.77 -0.38
C VAL A 65 10.06 8.41 -0.72
N PHE A 66 10.41 7.14 -0.53
CA PHE A 66 11.76 6.63 -0.74
C PHE A 66 11.82 5.63 -1.88
N THR A 67 12.97 5.63 -2.55
CA THR A 67 13.42 4.55 -3.42
C THR A 67 14.36 3.62 -2.65
N GLY A 68 14.86 2.60 -3.33
CA GLY A 68 15.88 1.70 -2.80
C GLY A 68 17.07 1.62 -3.75
N PRO A 69 18.14 0.90 -3.34
CA PRO A 69 19.33 0.73 -4.17
C PRO A 69 19.08 -0.04 -5.45
N MET A 70 18.00 -0.84 -5.52
CA MET A 70 17.67 -1.67 -6.68
C MET A 70 16.64 -1.02 -7.61
N THR A 71 16.05 0.12 -7.21
CA THR A 71 15.07 0.87 -8.00
C THR A 71 15.65 1.30 -9.35
N GLY A 72 14.94 0.95 -10.43
CA GLY A 72 15.35 1.21 -11.81
C GLY A 72 16.44 0.27 -12.36
N ILE A 73 17.14 -0.48 -11.49
CA ILE A 73 18.21 -1.42 -11.90
C ILE A 73 17.67 -2.85 -11.97
N TYR A 74 16.98 -3.31 -10.92
CA TYR A 74 16.26 -4.58 -10.91
C TYR A 74 14.89 -4.43 -11.62
N PRO A 75 14.32 -5.50 -12.20
CA PRO A 75 13.02 -5.44 -12.84
C PRO A 75 11.86 -4.99 -11.92
N GLY A 76 10.97 -4.15 -12.45
CA GLY A 76 9.76 -3.71 -11.75
C GLY A 76 10.03 -2.58 -10.76
N SER A 77 10.49 -1.43 -11.26
CA SER A 77 10.79 -0.25 -10.44
C SER A 77 9.55 0.25 -9.66
N ARG A 78 9.75 0.62 -8.40
CA ARG A 78 8.70 1.07 -7.46
C ARG A 78 9.18 2.29 -6.67
N ILE A 79 8.27 2.94 -5.96
CA ILE A 79 8.55 3.76 -4.78
C ILE A 79 8.00 3.07 -3.53
N CYS A 80 8.44 3.50 -2.35
CA CYS A 80 7.84 3.20 -1.05
C CYS A 80 7.38 4.51 -0.39
N VAL A 81 6.08 4.65 -0.17
CA VAL A 81 5.45 5.73 0.59
C VAL A 81 5.25 5.26 2.03
N SER A 82 5.64 6.08 3.00
CA SER A 82 5.56 5.72 4.41
C SER A 82 5.46 6.94 5.33
N GLY A 83 5.23 6.68 6.60
CA GLY A 83 4.94 7.65 7.66
C GLY A 83 4.25 6.97 8.84
N LYS A 84 3.79 7.76 9.82
CA LYS A 84 2.79 7.27 10.76
C LYS A 84 1.47 7.09 10.01
N SER A 85 0.89 5.89 10.05
CA SER A 85 -0.30 5.55 9.28
C SER A 85 -1.54 6.24 9.84
N PRO A 86 -2.30 7.02 9.05
CA PRO A 86 -3.60 7.53 9.48
C PRO A 86 -4.63 6.45 9.80
N VAL A 87 -4.48 5.23 9.26
CA VAL A 87 -5.39 4.12 9.52
C VAL A 87 -5.04 3.39 10.81
N SER A 88 -3.79 2.99 11.01
CA SER A 88 -3.41 2.12 12.13
C SER A 88 -2.62 2.80 13.25
N ASN A 89 -2.16 4.03 13.08
CA ASN A 89 -1.14 4.66 13.95
C ASN A 89 0.20 3.90 14.05
N GLY A 90 0.38 2.79 13.31
CA GLY A 90 1.66 2.14 13.11
C GLY A 90 2.40 2.73 11.90
N THR A 91 3.18 1.92 11.21
CA THR A 91 3.87 2.35 9.98
C THR A 91 3.86 1.25 8.93
N VAL A 92 3.56 1.64 7.69
CA VAL A 92 3.43 0.75 6.53
C VAL A 92 4.41 1.20 5.45
N GLY A 93 5.09 0.25 4.80
CA GLY A 93 5.82 0.47 3.56
C GLY A 93 4.90 0.24 2.38
N SER A 94 4.16 1.27 1.96
CA SER A 94 3.19 1.16 0.86
C SER A 94 3.88 1.41 -0.48
N THR A 95 3.91 0.41 -1.38
CA THR A 95 4.69 0.51 -2.62
C THR A 95 3.83 0.70 -3.87
N ALA A 96 4.33 1.47 -4.84
CA ALA A 96 3.63 1.75 -6.09
C ALA A 96 4.60 1.81 -7.26
N ALA A 97 4.18 1.34 -8.44
CA ALA A 97 4.99 1.47 -9.65
C ALA A 97 4.75 2.83 -10.30
N THR A 98 5.84 3.51 -10.63
CA THR A 98 5.78 4.86 -11.18
C THR A 98 7.07 5.22 -11.88
N GLU A 99 6.97 6.00 -12.94
CA GLU A 99 8.09 6.63 -13.61
C GLU A 99 8.83 7.60 -12.66
N PHE A 100 8.12 8.16 -11.67
CA PHE A 100 8.69 9.03 -10.62
C PHE A 100 9.88 8.38 -9.91
N ALA A 101 9.82 7.07 -9.67
CA ALA A 101 10.86 6.29 -9.00
C ALA A 101 12.21 6.36 -9.71
N ASN A 102 12.20 6.30 -11.04
CA ASN A 102 13.41 6.38 -11.84
C ASN A 102 13.83 7.84 -11.99
N GLU A 103 12.87 8.73 -12.24
CA GLU A 103 13.16 10.12 -12.55
C GLU A 103 13.72 10.89 -11.35
N ILE A 104 13.31 10.57 -10.11
CA ILE A 104 13.93 11.15 -8.91
C ILE A 104 15.39 10.68 -8.73
N LYS A 105 15.66 9.39 -9.02
CA LYS A 105 17.02 8.82 -9.01
C LYS A 105 17.91 9.46 -10.06
N GLN A 106 17.37 9.68 -11.26
CA GLN A 106 18.05 10.35 -12.35
C GLN A 106 18.27 11.84 -12.09
N ALA A 107 17.43 12.46 -11.27
CA ALA A 107 17.64 13.83 -10.76
C ALA A 107 18.66 13.89 -9.61
N GLY A 108 19.15 12.74 -9.13
CA GLY A 108 20.21 12.67 -8.12
C GLY A 108 19.70 12.55 -6.68
N TYR A 109 18.47 12.07 -6.46
CA TYR A 109 17.91 11.87 -5.13
C TYR A 109 17.34 10.45 -4.95
N ASP A 110 17.48 9.91 -3.74
CA ASP A 110 16.91 8.63 -3.33
C ASP A 110 15.48 8.75 -2.77
N GLY A 111 14.94 9.96 -2.67
CA GLY A 111 13.57 10.19 -2.22
C GLY A 111 13.27 11.63 -1.81
N VAL A 112 12.18 11.80 -1.05
CA VAL A 112 11.75 13.06 -0.47
C VAL A 112 10.99 12.84 0.84
N THR A 113 11.15 13.75 1.80
CA THR A 113 10.40 13.78 3.07
C THR A 113 9.73 15.13 3.26
N PHE A 114 8.51 15.11 3.83
CA PHE A 114 7.71 16.31 4.06
C PHE A 114 7.27 16.41 5.51
N THR A 115 7.47 17.58 6.10
CA THR A 115 6.92 18.01 7.39
C THR A 115 6.27 19.38 7.23
N GLY A 116 5.54 19.84 8.25
CA GLY A 116 4.72 21.04 8.16
C GLY A 116 3.50 20.85 7.27
N LYS A 117 2.85 21.98 7.01
CA LYS A 117 1.68 22.16 6.16
C LYS A 117 1.82 23.49 5.43
N SER A 118 1.55 23.49 4.13
CA SER A 118 1.49 24.72 3.32
C SER A 118 0.17 25.46 3.56
N ASP A 119 0.17 26.79 3.54
CA ASP A 119 -1.05 27.59 3.71
C ASP A 119 -2.06 27.35 2.57
N ASP A 120 -1.56 27.30 1.33
CA ASP A 120 -2.33 27.01 0.12
C ASP A 120 -1.95 25.62 -0.46
N PRO A 121 -2.81 24.98 -1.27
CA PRO A 121 -2.44 23.81 -2.07
C PRO A 121 -1.19 24.01 -2.92
N VAL A 122 -0.23 23.07 -2.81
CA VAL A 122 1.03 23.08 -3.57
C VAL A 122 1.33 21.73 -4.22
N TYR A 123 2.22 21.72 -5.20
CA TYR A 123 2.92 20.53 -5.66
C TYR A 123 4.43 20.76 -5.67
N LEU A 124 5.22 19.70 -5.49
CA LEU A 124 6.68 19.75 -5.62
C LEU A 124 7.09 19.36 -7.04
N LEU A 125 7.97 20.15 -7.67
CA LEU A 125 8.63 19.79 -8.92
C LEU A 125 10.12 19.57 -8.68
N ILE A 126 10.61 18.37 -8.99
CA ILE A 126 12.01 17.97 -8.90
C ILE A 126 12.57 17.82 -10.31
N THR A 127 13.70 18.45 -10.60
CA THR A 127 14.41 18.36 -11.88
C THR A 127 15.91 18.19 -11.65
N ASP A 128 16.68 18.07 -12.74
CA ASP A 128 18.15 18.10 -12.67
C ASP A 128 18.71 19.40 -12.02
N GLU A 129 17.91 20.47 -11.93
CA GLU A 129 18.31 21.78 -11.39
C GLU A 129 17.97 21.93 -9.89
N GLY A 130 17.32 20.94 -9.28
CA GLY A 130 16.84 21.00 -7.90
C GLY A 130 15.34 20.86 -7.80
N ALA A 131 14.79 21.23 -6.64
CA ALA A 131 13.37 21.12 -6.33
C ALA A 131 12.74 22.48 -6.01
N GLU A 132 11.48 22.65 -6.38
CA GLU A 132 10.70 23.87 -6.14
C GLU A 132 9.24 23.55 -5.79
N LEU A 133 8.67 24.29 -4.84
CA LEU A 133 7.24 24.25 -4.55
C LEU A 133 6.48 25.17 -5.51
N ARG A 134 5.36 24.69 -6.04
CA ARG A 134 4.51 25.41 -7.00
C ARG A 134 3.07 25.38 -6.55
N LYS A 135 2.31 26.44 -6.85
CA LYS A 135 0.89 26.53 -6.51
C LYS A 135 0.07 25.45 -7.22
N ALA A 136 -0.89 24.89 -6.50
CA ALA A 136 -1.75 23.81 -6.98
C ALA A 136 -3.25 24.08 -6.75
N ASP A 137 -3.66 25.31 -6.44
CA ASP A 137 -5.07 25.68 -6.22
C ASP A 137 -5.97 25.22 -7.38
N HIS A 138 -5.47 25.33 -8.61
CA HIS A 138 -6.18 24.95 -9.82
C HIS A 138 -6.21 23.44 -10.09
N LEU A 139 -5.53 22.64 -9.27
CA LEU A 139 -5.54 21.17 -9.30
C LEU A 139 -6.37 20.60 -8.15
N TRP A 140 -6.56 21.35 -7.06
CA TRP A 140 -7.34 20.93 -5.90
C TRP A 140 -8.81 20.71 -6.30
N GLY A 141 -9.42 19.63 -5.82
CA GLY A 141 -10.77 19.19 -6.16
C GLY A 141 -10.88 18.42 -7.48
N LEU A 142 -9.80 18.32 -8.28
CA LEU A 142 -9.81 17.50 -9.48
C LEU A 142 -9.65 16.02 -9.14
N ASP A 143 -10.41 15.18 -9.85
CA ASP A 143 -10.19 13.74 -9.89
C ASP A 143 -8.82 13.39 -10.49
N GLY A 144 -8.44 12.12 -10.37
CA GLY A 144 -7.13 11.63 -10.81
C GLY A 144 -6.83 11.94 -12.27
N GLU A 145 -7.70 11.53 -13.21
CA GLU A 145 -7.44 11.73 -14.64
C GLU A 145 -7.25 13.21 -15.01
N LYS A 146 -8.13 14.09 -14.51
CA LYS A 146 -8.02 15.54 -14.76
C LYS A 146 -6.75 16.14 -14.14
N THR A 147 -6.37 15.66 -12.95
CA THR A 147 -5.11 16.07 -12.29
C THR A 147 -3.92 15.75 -13.19
N LEU A 148 -3.85 14.51 -13.71
CA LEU A 148 -2.74 14.06 -14.55
C LEU A 148 -2.62 14.84 -15.85
N ILE A 149 -3.73 14.97 -16.59
CA ILE A 149 -3.74 15.66 -17.88
C ILE A 149 -3.24 17.10 -17.71
N LYS A 150 -3.72 17.79 -16.66
CA LYS A 150 -3.37 19.18 -16.40
C LYS A 150 -1.92 19.33 -15.93
N LEU A 151 -1.49 18.49 -15.00
CA LEU A 151 -0.13 18.52 -14.44
C LEU A 151 0.92 18.14 -15.48
N ASN A 152 0.68 17.10 -16.29
CA ASN A 152 1.58 16.71 -17.37
C ASN A 152 1.75 17.85 -18.39
N LYS A 153 0.65 18.50 -18.80
CA LYS A 153 0.72 19.66 -19.70
C LYS A 153 1.52 20.81 -19.10
N GLU A 154 1.19 21.21 -17.88
CA GLU A 154 1.83 22.34 -17.19
C GLU A 154 3.34 22.12 -17.01
N VAL A 155 3.73 20.95 -16.50
CA VAL A 155 5.14 20.61 -16.26
C VAL A 155 5.88 20.46 -17.58
N THR A 156 5.29 19.84 -18.60
CA THR A 156 5.90 19.74 -19.92
C THR A 156 6.16 21.10 -20.56
N ASP A 157 5.21 22.04 -20.44
CA ASP A 157 5.38 23.40 -20.97
C ASP A 157 6.43 24.18 -20.17
N GLU A 158 6.53 23.98 -18.86
CA GLU A 158 7.60 24.52 -18.02
C GLU A 158 8.98 24.00 -18.44
N LEU A 159 9.12 22.68 -18.62
CA LEU A 159 10.37 22.04 -19.04
C LEU A 159 10.83 22.51 -20.42
N LYS A 160 9.89 22.71 -21.37
CA LYS A 160 10.20 23.30 -22.69
C LYS A 160 10.73 24.73 -22.58
N LYS A 161 10.19 25.54 -21.67
CA LYS A 161 10.67 26.92 -21.44
C LYS A 161 12.09 26.92 -20.86
N ARG A 162 12.36 26.08 -19.85
CA ARG A 162 13.68 25.98 -19.21
C ARG A 162 14.75 25.47 -20.17
N LYS A 163 14.40 24.50 -21.01
CA LYS A 163 15.35 23.80 -21.89
C LYS A 163 14.75 23.57 -23.30
N PRO A 164 14.65 24.63 -24.12
CA PRO A 164 14.02 24.53 -25.45
C PRO A 164 14.79 23.63 -26.43
N GLY A 165 16.07 23.35 -26.18
CA GLY A 165 16.91 22.51 -27.03
C GLY A 165 16.73 20.99 -26.85
N ILE A 166 15.88 20.54 -25.93
CA ILE A 166 15.72 19.11 -25.60
C ILE A 166 14.77 18.36 -26.54
N GLY A 167 14.06 19.05 -27.42
CA GLY A 167 13.09 18.42 -28.31
C GLY A 167 11.84 17.97 -27.55
N LEU A 168 11.34 16.77 -27.83
CA LEU A 168 10.11 16.26 -27.24
C LEU A 168 10.36 15.72 -25.81
N TRP A 169 9.71 16.34 -24.84
CA TRP A 169 9.64 15.83 -23.48
C TRP A 169 8.65 14.66 -23.40
N LYS A 170 9.10 13.54 -22.83
CA LYS A 170 8.19 12.50 -22.34
C LYS A 170 7.47 13.01 -21.10
N GLU A 171 6.28 12.47 -20.86
CA GLU A 171 5.52 12.68 -19.62
C GLU A 171 6.41 12.55 -18.38
N PRO A 172 6.34 13.49 -17.42
CA PRO A 172 7.09 13.40 -16.17
C PRO A 172 6.50 12.33 -15.26
N GLY A 173 7.30 11.79 -14.35
CA GLY A 173 6.84 10.91 -13.30
C GLY A 173 6.13 11.72 -12.20
N PHE A 174 4.95 11.26 -11.78
CA PHE A 174 4.16 11.92 -10.75
C PHE A 174 3.60 10.93 -9.75
N ILE A 175 3.47 11.41 -8.51
CA ILE A 175 2.53 10.88 -7.52
C ILE A 175 1.59 12.02 -7.10
N TYR A 176 0.35 11.69 -6.77
CA TYR A 176 -0.67 12.69 -6.47
C TYR A 176 -1.77 12.11 -5.56
N ILE A 177 -2.66 12.98 -5.10
CA ILE A 177 -3.88 12.59 -4.37
C ILE A 177 -5.13 12.98 -5.15
N GLY A 178 -6.19 12.17 -5.04
CA GLY A 178 -7.54 12.55 -5.46
C GLY A 178 -8.33 13.24 -4.35
N PRO A 179 -9.62 13.54 -4.59
CA PRO A 179 -10.52 14.16 -3.61
C PRO A 179 -10.54 13.47 -2.23
N ALA A 180 -10.42 12.14 -2.16
CA ALA A 180 -10.37 11.42 -0.89
C ALA A 180 -9.15 11.84 -0.04
N GLY A 181 -7.98 12.03 -0.66
CA GLY A 181 -6.79 12.51 0.04
C GLY A 181 -6.93 13.96 0.47
N GLU A 182 -7.47 14.82 -0.40
CA GLU A 182 -7.72 16.24 -0.11
C GLU A 182 -8.67 16.44 1.08
N ASN A 183 -9.70 15.60 1.16
CA ASN A 183 -10.67 15.60 2.24
C ASN A 183 -10.27 14.69 3.41
N LEU A 184 -9.01 14.26 3.50
CA LEU A 184 -8.46 13.53 4.64
C LEU A 184 -9.16 12.20 4.96
N VAL A 185 -9.72 11.51 3.97
CA VAL A 185 -10.24 10.15 4.16
C VAL A 185 -9.09 9.25 4.62
N ARG A 186 -9.17 8.66 5.82
CA ARG A 186 -8.03 7.97 6.45
C ARG A 186 -7.45 6.84 5.60
N ASN A 187 -8.25 6.20 4.77
CA ASN A 187 -7.81 5.15 3.85
C ASN A 187 -7.54 5.65 2.41
N ALA A 188 -7.36 6.96 2.21
CA ALA A 188 -6.95 7.53 0.93
C ALA A 188 -5.54 7.07 0.53
N ALA A 189 -5.37 6.81 -0.75
CA ALA A 189 -4.13 6.33 -1.34
C ALA A 189 -3.30 7.47 -1.94
N VAL A 190 -1.99 7.24 -2.07
CA VAL A 190 -1.15 8.05 -2.95
C VAL A 190 -1.18 7.43 -4.34
N MET A 191 -1.75 8.14 -5.29
CA MET A 191 -1.99 7.68 -6.65
C MET A 191 -0.80 7.98 -7.56
N THR A 192 -0.66 7.20 -8.62
CA THR A 192 0.30 7.41 -9.71
C THR A 192 -0.24 6.76 -10.97
N LYS A 193 0.18 7.25 -12.15
CA LYS A 193 -0.50 6.94 -13.42
C LYS A 193 -2.01 7.16 -13.25
N ILE A 194 -2.85 6.56 -14.09
CA ILE A 194 -4.32 6.67 -13.96
C ILE A 194 -4.85 5.77 -12.83
N CYS A 195 -4.21 4.63 -12.59
CA CYS A 195 -4.78 3.50 -11.86
C CYS A 195 -3.71 2.67 -11.11
N HIS A 196 -2.64 3.32 -10.62
CA HIS A 196 -1.69 2.70 -9.70
C HIS A 196 -1.71 3.46 -8.38
N ALA A 197 -1.47 2.75 -7.29
CA ALA A 197 -1.57 3.33 -5.97
C ALA A 197 -0.54 2.74 -5.00
N ALA A 198 -0.05 3.58 -4.11
CA ALA A 198 0.43 3.17 -2.80
C ALA A 198 -0.80 3.16 -1.88
N GLY A 199 -1.54 2.05 -1.89
CA GLY A 199 -2.89 1.95 -1.34
C GLY A 199 -2.97 1.80 0.18
N TYR A 200 -2.06 1.06 0.80
CA TYR A 200 -2.09 0.82 2.24
C TYR A 200 -1.53 1.98 3.05
N GLY A 201 -1.92 2.03 4.32
CA GLY A 201 -1.38 2.93 5.33
C GLY A 201 -2.05 4.31 5.38
N GLY A 202 -2.88 4.69 4.39
CA GLY A 202 -3.65 5.94 4.44
C GLY A 202 -2.87 7.20 4.02
N TYR A 203 -1.73 7.02 3.35
CA TYR A 203 -0.79 8.12 3.09
C TYR A 203 -1.32 9.20 2.14
N GLY A 204 -2.40 8.95 1.40
CA GLY A 204 -3.09 9.99 0.63
C GLY A 204 -3.69 11.07 1.52
N SER A 205 -4.28 10.70 2.67
CA SER A 205 -4.78 11.68 3.64
C SER A 205 -3.67 12.43 4.35
N LEU A 206 -2.56 11.75 4.66
CA LEU A 206 -1.38 12.42 5.20
C LEU A 206 -0.83 13.44 4.20
N MET A 207 -0.74 13.09 2.92
CA MET A 207 -0.35 14.01 1.86
C MET A 207 -1.32 15.21 1.74
N GLY A 208 -2.63 14.97 1.81
CA GLY A 208 -3.65 16.03 1.81
C GLY A 208 -3.63 16.92 3.05
N SER A 209 -3.34 16.39 4.24
CA SER A 209 -3.24 17.15 5.49
C SER A 209 -2.21 18.28 5.43
N LYS A 210 -1.22 18.11 4.54
CA LYS A 210 -0.12 19.04 4.29
C LYS A 210 -0.41 20.06 3.19
N ASN A 211 -1.60 20.03 2.59
CA ASN A 211 -1.95 20.76 1.38
C ASN A 211 -1.02 20.42 0.19
N LEU A 212 -0.49 19.20 0.13
CA LEU A 212 0.38 18.74 -0.95
C LEU A 212 -0.41 17.92 -1.97
N LYS A 213 -0.72 18.49 -3.14
CA LYS A 213 -1.52 17.84 -4.18
C LYS A 213 -0.73 16.79 -4.98
N ALA A 214 0.55 17.06 -5.26
CA ALA A 214 1.38 16.19 -6.08
C ALA A 214 2.88 16.33 -5.79
N VAL A 215 3.65 15.31 -6.18
CA VAL A 215 5.11 15.35 -6.28
C VAL A 215 5.48 14.87 -7.67
N VAL A 216 6.23 15.69 -8.39
CA VAL A 216 6.61 15.46 -9.79
C VAL A 216 8.12 15.43 -9.88
N ALA A 217 8.67 14.47 -10.60
CA ALA A 217 10.08 14.43 -10.93
C ALA A 217 10.26 14.42 -12.45
N LYS A 218 11.36 15.02 -12.91
CA LYS A 218 11.90 14.82 -14.25
C LYS A 218 13.41 14.92 -14.25
N GLY A 219 14.08 13.81 -13.92
CA GLY A 219 15.52 13.64 -14.05
C GLY A 219 15.92 13.12 -15.42
N ARG A 220 17.07 13.56 -15.93
CA ARG A 220 17.66 13.07 -17.19
C ARG A 220 19.04 12.47 -17.02
N GLY A 221 19.58 12.52 -15.80
CA GLY A 221 20.83 11.86 -15.47
C GLY A 221 20.76 10.34 -15.68
N PRO A 222 21.92 9.65 -15.63
CA PRO A 222 21.93 8.20 -15.55
C PRO A 222 21.33 7.74 -14.21
N LEU A 223 20.86 6.49 -14.15
CA LEU A 223 20.65 5.84 -12.87
C LEU A 223 21.98 5.74 -12.09
N PRO A 224 21.95 5.64 -10.75
CA PRO A 224 23.14 5.46 -9.96
C PRO A 224 24.03 4.31 -10.45
N ARG A 225 25.35 4.50 -10.34
CA ARG A 225 26.34 3.46 -10.67
C ARG A 225 26.12 2.22 -9.81
N VAL A 226 26.45 1.05 -10.34
CA VAL A 226 26.50 -0.21 -9.60
C VAL A 226 27.95 -0.58 -9.26
N ASP A 227 28.16 -1.37 -8.21
CA ASP A 227 29.50 -1.73 -7.73
C ASP A 227 30.22 -2.73 -8.66
N ALA A 228 29.50 -3.75 -9.16
CA ALA A 228 30.03 -4.80 -10.02
C ALA A 228 29.21 -4.91 -11.34
N PRO A 229 29.40 -4.01 -12.32
CA PRO A 229 28.50 -3.85 -13.47
C PRO A 229 28.35 -5.10 -14.36
N GLU A 230 29.42 -5.83 -14.63
CA GLU A 230 29.34 -7.05 -15.45
C GLU A 230 28.60 -8.19 -14.74
N ALA A 231 28.78 -8.32 -13.43
CA ALA A 231 28.03 -9.28 -12.61
C ALA A 231 26.55 -8.90 -12.55
N THR A 232 26.23 -7.63 -12.27
CA THR A 232 24.85 -7.13 -12.26
C THR A 232 24.16 -7.39 -13.60
N LYS A 233 24.83 -7.13 -14.73
CA LYS A 233 24.30 -7.38 -16.07
C LYS A 233 24.00 -8.84 -16.34
N LEU A 234 24.86 -9.76 -15.90
CA LEU A 234 24.64 -11.20 -16.03
C LEU A 234 23.44 -11.66 -15.20
N LEU A 235 23.34 -11.20 -13.95
CA LEU A 235 22.25 -11.54 -13.03
C LEU A 235 20.91 -10.96 -13.51
N TRP A 236 20.92 -9.72 -14.02
CA TRP A 236 19.76 -9.07 -14.62
C TRP A 236 19.17 -9.89 -15.78
N ARG A 237 20.02 -10.44 -16.67
CA ARG A 237 19.57 -11.32 -17.76
C ARG A 237 18.88 -12.57 -17.24
N LYS A 238 19.51 -13.24 -16.26
CA LYS A 238 18.94 -14.45 -15.64
C LYS A 238 17.61 -14.17 -14.95
N ALA A 239 17.50 -13.05 -14.22
CA ALA A 239 16.25 -12.63 -13.60
C ALA A 239 15.14 -12.47 -14.66
N HIS A 240 15.43 -11.80 -15.78
CA HIS A 240 14.47 -11.68 -16.87
C HIS A 240 14.09 -13.02 -17.51
N ASP A 241 15.02 -13.96 -17.67
CA ASP A 241 14.74 -15.29 -18.19
C ASP A 241 13.70 -16.02 -17.33
N HIS A 242 13.82 -15.94 -16.00
CA HIS A 242 12.83 -16.46 -15.06
C HIS A 242 11.48 -15.73 -15.18
N LEU A 243 11.47 -14.40 -15.20
CA LEU A 243 10.24 -13.61 -15.27
C LEU A 243 9.46 -13.82 -16.57
N MET A 244 10.16 -14.05 -17.68
CA MET A 244 9.52 -14.32 -18.97
C MET A 244 8.76 -15.65 -19.01
N GLN A 245 9.06 -16.59 -18.10
CA GLN A 245 8.39 -17.89 -18.01
C GLN A 245 7.04 -17.83 -17.29
N ARG A 246 6.71 -16.71 -16.60
CA ARG A 246 5.46 -16.53 -15.84
C ARG A 246 4.24 -16.25 -16.71
N THR A 247 3.79 -17.27 -17.45
CA THR A 247 2.71 -17.15 -18.44
C THR A 247 1.37 -16.63 -17.87
N PRO A 248 0.85 -17.11 -16.72
CA PRO A 248 -0.43 -16.61 -16.19
C PRO A 248 -0.43 -15.09 -15.96
N MET A 249 0.57 -14.56 -15.25
CA MET A 249 0.74 -13.12 -15.03
C MET A 249 0.85 -12.34 -16.34
N ARG A 250 1.63 -12.85 -17.30
CA ARG A 250 1.81 -12.18 -18.60
C ARG A 250 0.51 -12.13 -19.41
N ARG A 251 -0.32 -13.16 -19.31
CA ARG A 251 -1.58 -13.28 -20.06
C ARG A 251 -2.69 -12.44 -19.42
N GLN A 252 -2.90 -12.59 -18.12
CA GLN A 252 -4.10 -12.06 -17.44
C GLN A 252 -3.81 -11.12 -16.27
N GLY A 253 -2.54 -10.86 -15.94
CA GLY A 253 -2.20 -10.05 -14.77
C GLY A 253 -2.56 -10.78 -13.48
N THR A 254 -3.00 -10.03 -12.48
CA THR A 254 -3.62 -10.56 -11.25
C THR A 254 -5.08 -10.97 -11.49
N GLY A 255 -5.76 -10.36 -12.47
CA GLY A 255 -7.17 -10.57 -12.77
C GLY A 255 -7.60 -11.97 -13.25
N TYR A 256 -6.69 -12.96 -13.31
CA TYR A 256 -7.12 -14.37 -13.37
C TYR A 256 -7.76 -14.82 -12.05
N ALA A 257 -7.40 -14.15 -10.95
CA ALA A 257 -7.78 -14.53 -9.60
C ALA A 257 -9.25 -14.22 -9.24
N GLY A 258 -9.92 -13.29 -9.94
CA GLY A 258 -11.35 -12.97 -9.71
C GLY A 258 -12.34 -14.09 -10.03
N TYR A 259 -11.84 -15.25 -10.48
CA TYR A 259 -12.60 -16.49 -10.48
C TYR A 259 -11.95 -17.55 -9.58
N SER A 260 -10.63 -17.74 -9.66
CA SER A 260 -9.98 -18.88 -9.01
C SER A 260 -9.99 -18.78 -7.48
N VAL A 261 -9.90 -17.57 -6.90
CA VAL A 261 -9.85 -17.43 -5.44
C VAL A 261 -11.23 -17.72 -4.81
N GLY A 262 -12.32 -17.21 -5.40
CA GLY A 262 -13.67 -17.60 -5.02
C GLY A 262 -13.95 -19.09 -5.29
N ALA A 263 -13.73 -19.55 -6.52
CA ALA A 263 -14.20 -20.87 -6.96
C ALA A 263 -13.34 -22.05 -6.49
N GLU A 264 -12.01 -21.90 -6.49
CA GLU A 264 -11.06 -22.99 -6.25
C GLU A 264 -10.59 -23.04 -4.80
N THR A 265 -10.44 -21.89 -4.13
CA THR A 265 -9.93 -21.83 -2.75
C THR A 265 -10.98 -21.39 -1.73
N SER A 266 -12.14 -20.86 -2.14
CA SER A 266 -13.15 -20.30 -1.21
C SER A 266 -12.53 -19.28 -0.26
N SER A 267 -11.83 -18.29 -0.84
CA SER A 267 -11.05 -17.29 -0.08
C SER A 267 -11.30 -15.84 -0.54
N GLU A 268 -12.34 -15.57 -1.33
CA GLU A 268 -12.60 -14.24 -1.91
C GLU A 268 -13.76 -13.54 -1.20
N PRO A 269 -13.68 -12.27 -0.78
CA PRO A 269 -14.78 -11.62 -0.04
C PRO A 269 -16.06 -11.54 -0.86
N ILE A 270 -17.18 -12.01 -0.29
CA ILE A 270 -18.53 -11.77 -0.84
C ILE A 270 -19.41 -11.10 0.21
N ARG A 271 -19.96 -9.92 -0.14
CA ARG A 271 -20.84 -9.09 0.73
C ARG A 271 -20.26 -8.87 2.13
N ASN A 272 -19.12 -8.20 2.23
CA ASN A 272 -18.38 -7.99 3.48
C ASN A 272 -18.01 -9.31 4.19
N TRP A 273 -17.41 -10.24 3.43
CA TRP A 273 -16.96 -11.55 3.92
C TRP A 273 -18.06 -12.44 4.54
N GLN A 274 -19.34 -12.16 4.26
CA GLN A 274 -20.45 -13.03 4.68
C GLN A 274 -20.41 -14.40 3.99
N GLU A 275 -19.79 -14.48 2.82
CA GLU A 275 -19.50 -15.69 2.03
C GLU A 275 -18.10 -15.54 1.41
N GLU A 276 -17.45 -16.65 1.03
CA GLU A 276 -16.16 -16.64 0.29
C GLU A 276 -16.15 -17.41 -1.02
N TRP A 277 -17.23 -18.13 -1.32
CA TRP A 277 -17.29 -19.00 -2.49
C TRP A 277 -18.33 -18.56 -3.52
N HIS A 278 -17.93 -18.59 -4.79
CA HIS A 278 -18.81 -18.54 -5.95
C HIS A 278 -18.17 -19.32 -7.11
N ASP A 279 -18.97 -19.75 -8.09
CA ASP A 279 -18.48 -20.33 -9.35
C ASP A 279 -18.92 -19.53 -10.58
N GLU A 280 -19.16 -18.23 -10.38
CA GLU A 280 -19.54 -17.26 -11.43
C GLU A 280 -18.44 -17.02 -12.46
N LYS A 281 -18.41 -17.84 -13.51
CA LYS A 281 -17.43 -17.76 -14.60
C LYS A 281 -17.48 -16.44 -15.38
N SER A 282 -18.59 -15.71 -15.31
CA SER A 282 -18.71 -14.36 -15.89
C SER A 282 -17.71 -13.39 -15.29
N PHE A 283 -17.24 -13.65 -14.07
CA PHE A 283 -16.35 -12.81 -13.30
C PHE A 283 -14.87 -13.23 -13.39
N GLY A 284 -14.52 -14.13 -14.32
CA GLY A 284 -13.14 -14.51 -14.58
C GLY A 284 -12.41 -13.63 -15.59
N GLY A 285 -11.08 -13.63 -15.53
CA GLY A 285 -10.18 -12.88 -16.43
C GLY A 285 -10.51 -12.91 -17.94
N PRO A 286 -10.96 -14.02 -18.56
CA PRO A 286 -11.35 -14.03 -19.97
C PRO A 286 -12.50 -13.08 -20.33
N MET A 287 -13.43 -12.83 -19.40
CA MET A 287 -14.57 -11.95 -19.65
C MET A 287 -14.15 -10.49 -19.67
N PHE A 288 -13.29 -10.10 -18.74
CA PHE A 288 -12.62 -8.80 -18.80
C PHE A 288 -11.80 -8.68 -20.09
N GLU A 289 -11.01 -9.73 -20.42
CA GLU A 289 -10.15 -9.78 -21.61
C GLU A 289 -10.85 -9.49 -22.92
N ASN A 290 -12.01 -10.11 -23.12
CA ASN A 290 -12.69 -10.03 -24.40
C ASN A 290 -13.54 -8.77 -24.54
N LYS A 291 -13.92 -8.13 -23.43
CA LYS A 291 -14.86 -7.00 -23.43
C LYS A 291 -14.22 -5.64 -23.23
N PHE A 292 -13.24 -5.51 -22.33
CA PHE A 292 -12.75 -4.19 -21.88
C PHE A 292 -11.28 -3.95 -22.16
N TRP A 293 -10.51 -4.99 -22.52
CA TRP A 293 -9.06 -4.86 -22.60
C TRP A 293 -8.57 -4.20 -23.88
N VAL A 294 -8.33 -2.89 -23.82
CA VAL A 294 -7.83 -2.09 -24.95
C VAL A 294 -6.31 -2.17 -25.11
N LYS A 295 -5.57 -2.45 -24.02
CA LYS A 295 -4.12 -2.73 -24.10
C LYS A 295 -3.74 -3.93 -23.22
N LYS A 296 -3.55 -5.07 -23.87
CA LYS A 296 -3.25 -6.37 -23.24
C LYS A 296 -1.78 -6.59 -22.86
N LYS A 297 -0.87 -5.73 -23.29
CA LYS A 297 0.55 -5.83 -22.97
C LYS A 297 1.05 -4.48 -22.51
N TRP A 298 1.03 -4.29 -21.19
CA TRP A 298 1.64 -3.16 -20.53
C TRP A 298 2.54 -3.66 -19.40
N ALA A 299 3.71 -3.02 -19.26
CA ALA A 299 4.63 -3.31 -18.18
C ALA A 299 5.11 -2.02 -17.54
N ASP A 300 5.40 -2.10 -16.24
CA ASP A 300 6.16 -1.08 -15.54
C ASP A 300 7.59 -1.00 -16.04
N PHE A 301 8.27 0.06 -15.65
CA PHE A 301 9.67 0.27 -16.00
C PHE A 301 10.52 -0.98 -15.67
N ASN A 302 11.31 -1.40 -16.66
CA ASN A 302 12.23 -2.54 -16.57
C ASN A 302 11.55 -3.89 -16.25
N CYS A 303 10.22 -4.04 -16.42
CA CYS A 303 9.52 -5.28 -16.06
C CYS A 303 9.21 -6.17 -17.28
N THR A 304 9.59 -7.46 -17.23
CA THR A 304 9.18 -8.46 -18.26
C THR A 304 8.04 -9.36 -17.82
N THR A 305 7.54 -9.22 -16.58
CA THR A 305 6.34 -9.92 -16.12
C THR A 305 5.08 -9.43 -16.82
N ASN A 306 5.03 -8.15 -17.22
CA ASN A 306 3.95 -7.58 -18.06
C ASN A 306 2.54 -7.92 -17.53
N CYS A 307 2.33 -7.72 -16.21
CA CYS A 307 1.09 -8.06 -15.52
C CYS A 307 -0.03 -7.07 -15.82
N MET A 308 0.28 -5.78 -15.94
CA MET A 308 -0.70 -4.72 -16.20
C MET A 308 -1.46 -4.97 -17.50
N LYS A 309 -2.72 -4.57 -17.49
CA LYS A 309 -3.53 -4.48 -18.68
C LYS A 309 -4.46 -3.26 -18.53
N VAL A 310 -4.65 -2.49 -19.60
CA VAL A 310 -5.58 -1.33 -19.55
C VAL A 310 -6.99 -1.72 -19.97
N SER A 311 -7.94 -1.57 -19.05
CA SER A 311 -9.39 -1.70 -19.27
C SER A 311 -9.96 -0.36 -19.70
N CYS A 312 -10.90 -0.35 -20.63
CA CYS A 312 -11.68 0.83 -20.96
C CYS A 312 -13.11 0.47 -21.37
N ILE A 313 -14.10 1.17 -20.80
CA ILE A 313 -15.51 1.04 -21.21
C ILE A 313 -15.76 1.92 -22.44
N LEU A 314 -16.11 1.30 -23.56
CA LEU A 314 -16.21 1.99 -24.86
C LEU A 314 -17.62 2.50 -25.20
N ASN A 315 -18.66 1.96 -24.56
CA ASN A 315 -20.07 2.24 -24.83
C ASN A 315 -20.87 2.24 -23.52
N GLY A 316 -22.13 2.67 -23.56
CA GLY A 316 -22.99 2.65 -22.38
C GLY A 316 -22.81 3.87 -21.46
N PRO A 317 -23.42 3.84 -20.26
CA PRO A 317 -23.46 4.99 -19.35
C PRO A 317 -22.09 5.35 -18.76
N TRP A 318 -21.18 4.38 -18.65
CA TRP A 318 -19.84 4.53 -18.07
C TRP A 318 -18.75 4.64 -19.14
N LYS A 319 -19.13 5.02 -20.36
CA LYS A 319 -18.19 5.21 -21.46
C LYS A 319 -17.08 6.19 -21.06
N GLY A 320 -15.83 5.75 -21.20
CA GLY A 320 -14.64 6.54 -20.91
C GLY A 320 -13.89 6.11 -19.66
N ASP A 321 -14.50 5.29 -18.80
CA ASP A 321 -13.81 4.79 -17.61
C ASP A 321 -12.61 3.92 -17.99
N ILE A 322 -11.50 4.14 -17.29
CA ILE A 322 -10.20 3.50 -17.51
C ILE A 322 -9.61 3.05 -16.17
N THR A 323 -9.11 1.81 -16.10
CA THR A 323 -8.44 1.26 -14.91
C THR A 323 -7.46 0.13 -15.29
N ASP A 324 -6.62 -0.31 -14.34
CA ASP A 324 -5.72 -1.48 -14.48
C ASP A 324 -6.44 -2.79 -14.11
N MET A 325 -7.32 -3.21 -14.99
CA MET A 325 -7.82 -4.59 -15.13
C MET A 325 -8.87 -5.30 -14.30
N PRO A 326 -9.68 -4.59 -13.54
CA PRO A 326 -9.18 -4.22 -12.23
C PRO A 326 -8.22 -5.28 -11.66
N ASP A 327 -7.17 -4.85 -10.98
CA ASP A 327 -6.30 -5.76 -10.24
C ASP A 327 -7.18 -6.69 -9.38
N TYR A 328 -6.72 -7.92 -9.11
CA TYR A 328 -7.53 -8.90 -8.37
C TYR A 328 -8.22 -8.31 -7.14
N GLU A 329 -7.48 -7.54 -6.36
CA GLU A 329 -8.00 -6.85 -5.19
C GLU A 329 -9.20 -5.95 -5.51
N LEU A 330 -9.15 -5.16 -6.59
CA LEU A 330 -10.29 -4.34 -7.03
C LEU A 330 -11.41 -5.19 -7.67
N GLN A 331 -11.09 -6.31 -8.33
CA GLN A 331 -12.14 -7.26 -8.79
C GLN A 331 -12.96 -7.77 -7.60
N ALA A 332 -12.28 -8.22 -6.55
CA ALA A 332 -12.93 -8.70 -5.34
C ALA A 332 -13.64 -7.56 -4.61
N TYR A 333 -12.92 -6.49 -4.27
CA TYR A 333 -13.43 -5.44 -3.38
C TYR A 333 -14.46 -4.51 -4.02
N CYS A 334 -14.35 -4.20 -5.31
CA CYS A 334 -15.35 -3.43 -6.06
C CYS A 334 -16.37 -4.32 -6.78
N GLY A 335 -16.36 -5.62 -6.54
CA GLY A 335 -17.19 -6.61 -7.23
C GLY A 335 -17.86 -7.56 -6.27
N THR A 336 -17.25 -8.72 -6.03
CA THR A 336 -17.82 -9.78 -5.20
C THR A 336 -18.14 -9.32 -3.77
N ASN A 337 -17.28 -8.47 -3.19
CA ASN A 337 -17.48 -7.89 -1.86
C ASN A 337 -18.71 -6.97 -1.80
N PHE A 338 -19.14 -6.42 -2.94
CA PHE A 338 -20.39 -5.67 -3.11
C PHE A 338 -21.56 -6.55 -3.56
N GLY A 339 -21.33 -7.84 -3.80
CA GLY A 339 -22.30 -8.76 -4.38
C GLY A 339 -22.54 -8.54 -5.88
N ILE A 340 -21.58 -7.90 -6.58
CA ILE A 340 -21.63 -7.57 -8.01
C ILE A 340 -20.75 -8.57 -8.77
N PHE A 341 -21.36 -9.31 -9.71
CA PHE A 341 -20.68 -10.25 -10.61
C PHE A 341 -20.76 -9.81 -12.08
N ASP A 342 -20.99 -8.52 -12.31
CA ASP A 342 -20.95 -7.90 -13.64
C ASP A 342 -19.60 -7.22 -13.89
N PRO A 343 -18.82 -7.68 -14.90
CA PRO A 343 -17.53 -7.09 -15.22
C PRO A 343 -17.54 -5.61 -15.64
N GLU A 344 -18.62 -5.12 -16.28
CA GLU A 344 -18.69 -3.71 -16.71
C GLU A 344 -18.83 -2.79 -15.51
N ALA A 345 -19.74 -3.12 -14.60
CA ALA A 345 -19.93 -2.43 -13.34
C ALA A 345 -18.67 -2.47 -12.46
N ASN A 346 -17.96 -3.60 -12.41
CA ASN A 346 -16.71 -3.71 -11.67
C ASN A 346 -15.59 -2.82 -12.24
N VAL A 347 -15.47 -2.73 -13.58
CA VAL A 347 -14.53 -1.78 -14.22
C VAL A 347 -14.90 -0.33 -13.88
N HIS A 348 -16.19 0.02 -13.90
CA HIS A 348 -16.66 1.35 -13.52
C HIS A 348 -16.30 1.72 -12.07
N LEU A 349 -16.65 0.86 -11.10
CA LEU A 349 -16.38 1.12 -9.68
C LEU A 349 -14.88 1.16 -9.37
N SER A 350 -14.09 0.35 -10.08
CA SER A 350 -12.62 0.38 -9.96
C SER A 350 -12.03 1.70 -10.47
N ALA A 351 -12.47 2.15 -11.65
CA ALA A 351 -12.06 3.45 -12.19
C ALA A 351 -12.49 4.61 -11.29
N LEU A 352 -13.68 4.53 -10.68
CA LEU A 352 -14.16 5.51 -9.72
C LEU A 352 -13.26 5.59 -8.48
N VAL A 353 -12.88 4.44 -7.91
CA VAL A 353 -11.98 4.35 -6.75
C VAL A 353 -10.63 5.00 -7.07
N ASP A 354 -10.07 4.68 -8.24
CA ASP A 354 -8.82 5.28 -8.74
C ASP A 354 -8.94 6.81 -8.89
N GLN A 355 -10.05 7.29 -9.49
CA GLN A 355 -10.30 8.70 -9.73
C GLN A 355 -10.49 9.51 -8.44
N LEU A 356 -11.18 8.93 -7.45
CA LEU A 356 -11.39 9.54 -6.14
C LEU A 356 -10.13 9.51 -5.27
N GLY A 357 -9.22 8.55 -5.52
CA GLY A 357 -8.00 8.36 -4.74
C GLY A 357 -8.21 7.59 -3.43
N HIS A 358 -9.18 6.67 -3.41
CA HIS A 358 -9.34 5.72 -2.31
C HIS A 358 -8.35 4.57 -2.45
N SER A 359 -7.96 3.93 -1.35
CA SER A 359 -7.36 2.60 -1.42
C SER A 359 -8.32 1.61 -2.08
N GLY A 360 -7.84 0.87 -3.08
CA GLY A 360 -8.59 -0.17 -3.81
C GLY A 360 -9.16 -1.30 -2.94
N ILE A 361 -8.64 -1.45 -1.72
CA ILE A 361 -9.02 -2.47 -0.75
C ILE A 361 -9.81 -1.80 0.38
N ASN A 362 -9.16 -0.87 1.07
CA ASN A 362 -9.66 -0.33 2.33
C ASN A 362 -10.93 0.52 2.15
N GLY A 363 -11.00 1.29 1.05
CA GLY A 363 -12.18 2.11 0.73
C GLY A 363 -13.43 1.26 0.49
N PRO A 364 -13.41 0.37 -0.51
CA PRO A 364 -14.53 -0.53 -0.78
C PRO A 364 -14.88 -1.47 0.38
N ASN A 365 -13.90 -1.96 1.16
CA ASN A 365 -14.19 -2.74 2.36
C ASN A 365 -15.06 -1.93 3.35
N THR A 366 -14.69 -0.68 3.61
CA THR A 366 -15.48 0.24 4.46
C THR A 366 -16.89 0.49 3.91
N ALA A 367 -17.02 0.62 2.58
CA ALA A 367 -18.33 0.81 1.93
C ALA A 367 -19.24 -0.43 2.10
N ALA A 368 -18.69 -1.64 1.92
CA ALA A 368 -19.43 -2.88 2.11
C ALA A 368 -19.85 -3.08 3.58
N TYR A 369 -18.97 -2.75 4.53
CA TYR A 369 -19.30 -2.77 5.95
C TYR A 369 -20.54 -1.92 6.26
N ALA A 370 -20.66 -0.72 5.69
CA ALA A 370 -21.83 0.15 5.88
C ALA A 370 -23.13 -0.49 5.37
N VAL A 371 -23.08 -1.14 4.19
CA VAL A 371 -24.24 -1.85 3.63
C VAL A 371 -24.60 -3.08 4.45
N GLU A 372 -23.64 -3.79 5.06
CA GLU A 372 -23.96 -4.85 6.01
C GLU A 372 -24.68 -4.28 7.24
N LEU A 373 -24.21 -3.18 7.82
CA LEU A 373 -24.89 -2.58 8.97
C LEU A 373 -26.33 -2.13 8.63
N HIS A 374 -26.57 -1.67 7.41
CA HIS A 374 -27.92 -1.40 6.92
C HIS A 374 -28.75 -2.68 6.83
N GLN A 375 -28.21 -3.75 6.24
CA GLN A 375 -28.84 -5.07 6.19
C GLN A 375 -29.19 -5.60 7.60
N ARG A 376 -28.38 -5.28 8.62
CA ARG A 376 -28.63 -5.63 10.03
C ARG A 376 -29.61 -4.69 10.75
N GLY A 377 -30.06 -3.62 10.10
CA GLY A 377 -30.95 -2.61 10.69
C GLY A 377 -30.27 -1.66 11.70
N ILE A 378 -28.93 -1.65 11.73
CA ILE A 378 -28.13 -0.76 12.57
C ILE A 378 -28.06 0.64 11.95
N LEU A 379 -27.83 0.70 10.64
CA LEU A 379 -27.98 1.92 9.84
C LEU A 379 -29.33 1.90 9.11
N SER A 380 -29.90 3.08 8.86
CA SER A 380 -31.17 3.27 8.18
C SER A 380 -31.00 4.01 6.85
N ASP A 381 -32.05 4.02 6.02
CA ASP A 381 -32.09 4.80 4.77
C ASP A 381 -31.81 6.30 5.00
N GLU A 382 -32.10 6.83 6.19
CA GLU A 382 -31.86 8.23 6.54
C GLU A 382 -30.37 8.53 6.70
N ASP A 383 -29.59 7.60 7.28
CA ASP A 383 -28.14 7.75 7.46
C ASP A 383 -27.43 7.91 6.10
N PHE A 384 -27.90 7.16 5.09
CA PHE A 384 -27.41 7.26 3.70
C PHE A 384 -28.11 8.38 2.92
N GLY A 385 -29.38 8.64 3.21
CA GLY A 385 -30.28 9.45 2.39
C GLY A 385 -30.82 8.75 1.14
N PHE A 386 -30.65 7.44 1.06
CA PHE A 386 -31.21 6.54 0.06
C PHE A 386 -31.22 5.13 0.66
N LYS A 387 -31.90 4.19 0.01
CA LYS A 387 -31.90 2.79 0.42
C LYS A 387 -30.72 2.07 -0.26
N PRO A 388 -29.63 1.72 0.43
CA PRO A 388 -28.54 0.96 -0.17
C PRO A 388 -28.95 -0.50 -0.43
N GLU A 389 -28.50 -1.07 -1.54
CA GLU A 389 -28.77 -2.45 -1.91
C GLU A 389 -27.48 -3.19 -2.34
N TRP A 390 -27.30 -4.43 -1.86
CA TRP A 390 -26.24 -5.31 -2.35
C TRP A 390 -26.43 -5.63 -3.82
N GLY A 391 -25.34 -5.71 -4.57
CA GLY A 391 -25.35 -6.02 -6.00
C GLY A 391 -25.75 -4.86 -6.91
N ASP A 392 -26.06 -3.68 -6.36
CA ASP A 392 -26.35 -2.47 -7.13
C ASP A 392 -25.10 -1.57 -7.26
N PRO A 393 -24.55 -1.38 -8.47
CA PRO A 393 -23.39 -0.52 -8.68
C PRO A 393 -23.63 0.94 -8.29
N GLU A 394 -24.86 1.45 -8.45
CA GLU A 394 -25.18 2.84 -8.13
C GLU A 394 -25.13 3.12 -6.63
N THR A 395 -25.54 2.14 -5.80
CA THR A 395 -25.38 2.18 -4.34
C THR A 395 -23.91 2.41 -3.95
N PHE A 396 -22.99 1.62 -4.50
CA PHE A 396 -21.58 1.70 -4.12
C PHE A 396 -20.86 2.92 -4.73
N ASP A 397 -21.20 3.36 -5.94
CA ASP A 397 -20.72 4.64 -6.48
C ASP A 397 -21.06 5.79 -5.51
N LYS A 398 -22.32 5.88 -5.09
CA LYS A 398 -22.79 6.92 -4.16
C LYS A 398 -22.04 6.89 -2.83
N ILE A 399 -21.88 5.70 -2.22
CA ILE A 399 -21.16 5.57 -0.95
C ILE A 399 -19.71 6.00 -1.08
N LEU A 400 -19.01 5.57 -2.14
CA LEU A 400 -17.60 5.91 -2.37
C LEU A 400 -17.40 7.43 -2.56
N ARG A 401 -18.33 8.10 -3.26
CA ARG A 401 -18.32 9.57 -3.39
C ARG A 401 -18.65 10.27 -2.07
N MET A 402 -19.64 9.77 -1.33
CA MET A 402 -19.98 10.31 -0.01
C MET A 402 -18.81 10.21 0.96
N MET A 403 -18.06 9.10 0.92
CA MET A 403 -16.81 8.96 1.69
C MET A 403 -15.76 9.98 1.24
N ALA A 404 -15.49 10.09 -0.07
CA ALA A 404 -14.52 11.02 -0.61
C ALA A 404 -14.84 12.48 -0.28
N ASN A 405 -16.12 12.83 -0.19
CA ASN A 405 -16.60 14.18 0.09
C ASN A 405 -16.97 14.42 1.56
N ARG A 406 -16.88 13.38 2.42
CA ARG A 406 -17.33 13.38 3.82
C ARG A 406 -18.79 13.86 3.99
N GLU A 407 -19.70 13.29 3.22
CA GLU A 407 -21.12 13.63 3.23
C GLU A 407 -21.97 12.60 4.00
N LYS A 408 -22.80 13.05 4.94
CA LYS A 408 -23.69 12.21 5.77
C LYS A 408 -22.92 11.07 6.44
N ILE A 409 -23.38 9.81 6.32
CA ILE A 409 -22.65 8.63 6.82
C ILE A 409 -21.25 8.52 6.21
N GLY A 410 -21.01 9.08 5.03
CA GLY A 410 -19.68 9.17 4.40
C GLY A 410 -18.64 9.88 5.26
N ASP A 411 -19.00 10.87 6.08
CA ASP A 411 -18.07 11.49 7.04
C ASP A 411 -17.56 10.49 8.10
N VAL A 412 -18.45 9.62 8.57
CA VAL A 412 -18.11 8.59 9.56
C VAL A 412 -17.27 7.50 8.94
N LEU A 413 -17.66 7.05 7.74
CA LEU A 413 -16.94 6.02 6.98
C LEU A 413 -15.55 6.50 6.51
N ALA A 414 -15.37 7.81 6.32
CA ALA A 414 -14.09 8.37 5.93
C ALA A 414 -12.98 8.17 6.98
N GLU A 415 -13.32 7.79 8.22
CA GLU A 415 -12.35 7.45 9.27
C GLU A 415 -11.78 6.02 9.15
N GLY A 416 -12.22 5.24 8.16
CA GLY A 416 -11.88 3.82 8.01
C GLY A 416 -12.69 2.91 8.92
N THR A 417 -12.70 1.61 8.64
CA THR A 417 -13.72 0.68 9.16
C THR A 417 -13.72 0.56 10.68
N TYR A 418 -12.53 0.49 11.31
CA TYR A 418 -12.43 0.37 12.78
C TYR A 418 -12.98 1.60 13.51
N ARG A 419 -12.56 2.80 13.12
CA ARG A 419 -13.04 4.04 13.73
C ARG A 419 -14.51 4.29 13.43
N ALA A 420 -14.93 3.99 12.19
CA ALA A 420 -16.33 4.04 11.80
C ALA A 420 -17.18 3.10 12.68
N ALA A 421 -16.72 1.89 12.98
CA ALA A 421 -17.43 0.96 13.86
C ALA A 421 -17.64 1.54 15.26
N LEU A 422 -16.60 2.13 15.87
CA LEU A 422 -16.71 2.80 17.17
C LEU A 422 -17.69 3.98 17.14
N LYS A 423 -17.55 4.88 16.14
CA LYS A 423 -18.39 6.07 16.00
C LYS A 423 -19.86 5.70 15.71
N ILE A 424 -20.11 4.67 14.90
CA ILE A 424 -21.47 4.20 14.64
C ILE A 424 -22.10 3.57 15.89
N ALA A 425 -21.34 2.80 16.68
CA ALA A 425 -21.86 2.26 17.94
C ALA A 425 -22.31 3.39 18.86
N GLU A 426 -21.49 4.43 19.03
CA GLU A 426 -21.85 5.62 19.80
C GLU A 426 -23.10 6.31 19.24
N MET A 427 -23.12 6.60 17.93
CA MET A 427 -24.24 7.26 17.25
C MET A 427 -25.57 6.52 17.41
N LYS A 428 -25.53 5.19 17.52
CA LYS A 428 -26.72 4.32 17.64
C LYS A 428 -27.01 3.90 19.07
N GLY A 429 -26.22 4.35 20.06
CA GLY A 429 -26.38 3.96 21.46
C GLY A 429 -26.14 2.45 21.71
N LEU A 430 -25.29 1.83 20.89
CA LEU A 430 -24.90 0.43 20.95
C LEU A 430 -23.54 0.27 21.64
N LYS A 431 -23.19 -0.97 21.99
CA LYS A 431 -21.83 -1.25 22.45
C LYS A 431 -20.87 -1.36 21.26
N PRO A 432 -19.58 -1.03 21.41
CA PRO A 432 -18.58 -1.23 20.35
C PRO A 432 -18.63 -2.64 19.72
N GLU A 433 -18.83 -3.67 20.53
CA GLU A 433 -18.90 -5.07 20.06
C GLU A 433 -20.05 -5.33 19.07
N ASP A 434 -21.14 -4.56 19.15
CA ASP A 434 -22.34 -4.76 18.31
C ASP A 434 -22.10 -4.36 16.84
N THR A 435 -21.16 -3.45 16.61
CA THR A 435 -20.75 -2.99 15.27
C THR A 435 -19.41 -3.60 14.85
N MET A 436 -18.45 -3.71 15.78
CA MET A 436 -17.08 -4.15 15.49
C MET A 436 -16.99 -5.58 14.96
N LYS A 437 -17.90 -6.48 15.36
CA LYS A 437 -17.93 -7.87 14.85
C LYS A 437 -18.14 -7.98 13.34
N TYR A 438 -18.65 -6.92 12.69
CA TYR A 438 -18.83 -6.86 11.23
C TYR A 438 -17.67 -6.16 10.53
N ALA A 439 -16.76 -5.51 11.26
CA ALA A 439 -15.59 -4.83 10.70
C ALA A 439 -14.48 -5.84 10.40
N VAL A 440 -14.09 -5.99 9.13
CA VAL A 440 -13.08 -6.96 8.70
C VAL A 440 -11.72 -6.28 8.52
N HIS A 441 -10.95 -6.21 9.60
CA HIS A 441 -9.65 -5.55 9.66
C HIS A 441 -8.69 -6.31 10.59
N VAL A 442 -7.39 -6.01 10.48
CA VAL A 442 -6.40 -6.30 11.52
C VAL A 442 -5.65 -5.03 11.86
N LYS A 443 -5.68 -4.64 13.15
CA LYS A 443 -5.05 -3.41 13.67
C LYS A 443 -5.45 -2.16 12.86
N GLY A 444 -6.75 -2.03 12.64
CA GLY A 444 -7.40 -0.93 11.92
C GLY A 444 -7.32 -1.01 10.39
N ILE A 445 -6.35 -1.74 9.83
CA ILE A 445 -6.17 -1.88 8.38
C ILE A 445 -7.10 -2.98 7.88
N GLU A 446 -8.00 -2.63 6.96
CA GLU A 446 -8.87 -3.59 6.29
C GLU A 446 -8.05 -4.61 5.49
N ILE A 447 -8.52 -5.86 5.51
CA ILE A 447 -7.79 -7.03 4.99
C ILE A 447 -7.74 -7.04 3.46
N GLY A 448 -6.68 -7.59 2.85
CA GLY A 448 -6.65 -7.89 1.40
C GLY A 448 -7.61 -9.05 1.02
N ALA A 449 -7.85 -9.29 -0.26
CA ALA A 449 -8.92 -10.19 -0.73
C ALA A 449 -8.55 -11.68 -0.63
N HIS A 450 -7.94 -12.12 0.46
CA HIS A 450 -7.47 -13.49 0.67
C HIS A 450 -7.87 -14.01 2.06
N GLY A 451 -8.88 -14.89 2.10
CA GLY A 451 -9.45 -15.45 3.32
C GLY A 451 -8.65 -16.64 3.86
N THR A 452 -8.57 -16.75 5.19
CA THR A 452 -7.86 -17.85 5.88
C THR A 452 -8.77 -19.04 6.21
N ARG A 453 -10.09 -18.91 6.05
CA ARG A 453 -11.06 -19.90 6.53
C ARG A 453 -10.94 -21.27 5.85
N SER A 454 -10.58 -21.30 4.57
CA SER A 454 -10.47 -22.54 3.79
C SER A 454 -9.15 -23.28 3.99
N ASP A 455 -8.11 -22.54 4.41
CA ASP A 455 -6.70 -22.94 4.42
C ASP A 455 -6.17 -23.38 3.03
N ALA A 456 -6.80 -22.91 1.95
CA ALA A 456 -6.50 -23.33 0.58
C ALA A 456 -5.81 -22.27 -0.30
N ASP A 457 -5.84 -20.99 0.11
CA ASP A 457 -5.09 -19.90 -0.52
C ASP A 457 -3.67 -19.79 0.07
N TYR A 458 -2.87 -18.76 -0.23
CA TYR A 458 -1.53 -18.57 0.37
C TYR A 458 -1.56 -17.87 1.73
N THR A 459 -2.72 -17.32 2.13
CA THR A 459 -2.92 -16.69 3.43
C THR A 459 -3.53 -17.69 4.41
N HIS A 460 -2.85 -17.89 5.53
CA HIS A 460 -3.19 -18.88 6.55
C HIS A 460 -2.94 -18.33 7.94
N ASP A 461 -3.61 -18.91 8.93
CA ASP A 461 -3.28 -18.80 10.36
C ASP A 461 -2.88 -17.39 10.82
N ILE A 462 -1.57 -17.11 10.87
CA ILE A 462 -0.99 -15.86 11.40
C ILE A 462 -0.72 -14.77 10.35
N SER A 463 -1.10 -15.01 9.09
CA SER A 463 -0.79 -14.14 7.92
C SER A 463 -1.11 -12.68 8.17
N TYR A 464 -2.26 -12.39 8.77
CA TYR A 464 -2.65 -11.06 9.18
C TYR A 464 -2.41 -10.81 10.67
N ALA A 465 -2.69 -11.79 11.53
CA ALA A 465 -2.57 -11.67 12.99
C ALA A 465 -1.17 -11.19 13.45
N ALA A 466 -0.09 -11.77 12.92
CA ALA A 466 1.28 -11.40 13.27
C ALA A 466 1.84 -10.21 12.46
N ASN A 467 1.12 -9.75 11.43
CA ASN A 467 1.62 -8.72 10.52
C ASN A 467 1.71 -7.35 11.21
N VAL A 468 2.92 -6.79 11.25
CA VAL A 468 3.20 -5.45 11.81
C VAL A 468 2.61 -4.30 10.99
N GLN A 469 2.10 -4.59 9.78
CA GLN A 469 1.42 -3.63 8.91
C GLN A 469 -0.12 -3.79 8.92
N GLY A 470 -0.67 -4.67 9.78
CA GLY A 470 -2.12 -4.92 9.88
C GLY A 470 -2.63 -5.86 8.77
N GLY A 471 -3.83 -5.59 8.23
CA GLY A 471 -4.48 -6.39 7.19
C GLY A 471 -3.83 -6.41 5.79
N ASP A 472 -2.56 -6.05 5.67
CA ASP A 472 -1.84 -6.01 4.38
C ASP A 472 -1.47 -7.42 3.90
N HIS A 473 -2.06 -7.84 2.78
CA HIS A 473 -1.81 -9.16 2.18
C HIS A 473 -0.48 -9.24 1.42
N THR A 474 0.14 -8.10 1.07
CA THR A 474 1.38 -8.06 0.29
C THR A 474 2.61 -8.33 1.14
N SER A 475 2.48 -8.25 2.47
CA SER A 475 3.53 -8.43 3.47
C SER A 475 3.09 -9.37 4.60
N THR A 476 2.40 -10.46 4.28
CA THR A 476 1.89 -11.42 5.28
C THR A 476 3.00 -12.08 6.08
N ALA A 477 2.68 -12.42 7.33
CA ALA A 477 3.55 -13.19 8.21
C ALA A 477 3.33 -14.70 7.99
N VAL A 478 4.40 -15.46 7.77
CA VAL A 478 4.32 -16.92 7.61
C VAL A 478 5.03 -17.62 8.75
N ASP A 479 6.28 -17.23 8.99
CA ASP A 479 7.12 -17.62 10.11
C ASP A 479 8.15 -16.51 10.35
N GLY A 480 8.75 -16.42 11.54
CA GLY A 480 9.63 -15.30 11.91
C GLY A 480 11.01 -15.27 11.23
N TYR A 481 11.28 -16.14 10.25
CA TYR A 481 12.58 -16.23 9.57
C TYR A 481 12.48 -16.09 8.05
N ASN A 482 11.62 -16.83 7.37
CA ASN A 482 11.51 -16.82 5.91
C ASN A 482 10.82 -15.55 5.39
N ASP A 483 9.80 -15.05 6.09
CA ASP A 483 9.04 -13.86 5.73
C ASP A 483 9.92 -12.59 5.66
N MET A 484 11.00 -12.55 6.44
CA MET A 484 11.98 -11.47 6.46
C MET A 484 12.56 -11.21 5.07
N SER A 485 12.70 -12.24 4.23
CA SER A 485 13.18 -12.11 2.86
C SER A 485 12.09 -11.91 1.80
N GLY A 486 10.83 -11.76 2.21
CA GLY A 486 9.71 -11.39 1.34
C GLY A 486 9.59 -9.87 1.19
N ALA A 487 8.41 -9.34 1.50
CA ALA A 487 8.09 -7.91 1.38
C ALA A 487 9.02 -7.01 2.18
N VAL A 488 9.49 -7.44 3.35
CA VAL A 488 10.47 -6.69 4.16
C VAL A 488 11.73 -6.39 3.34
N PHE A 489 12.18 -7.32 2.49
CA PHE A 489 13.28 -7.11 1.55
C PHE A 489 12.88 -6.29 0.34
N THR A 490 11.85 -6.71 -0.40
CA THR A 490 11.50 -6.07 -1.68
C THR A 490 11.02 -4.62 -1.51
N ASP A 491 10.32 -4.29 -0.42
CA ASP A 491 9.90 -2.92 -0.10
C ASP A 491 11.06 -2.06 0.43
N SER A 492 12.15 -2.66 0.92
CA SER A 492 13.37 -1.94 1.30
C SER A 492 14.33 -1.77 0.12
N ALA A 493 14.40 -2.77 -0.76
CA ALA A 493 15.10 -2.73 -2.04
C ALA A 493 14.38 -1.86 -3.08
N VAL A 494 13.07 -1.70 -2.88
CA VAL A 494 12.08 -0.97 -3.66
C VAL A 494 12.02 -1.43 -5.12
N PHE A 495 11.53 -2.65 -5.29
CA PHE A 495 11.11 -3.23 -6.56
C PHE A 495 9.89 -4.15 -6.37
N CYS A 496 9.21 -4.49 -7.47
CA CYS A 496 7.94 -5.20 -7.45
C CYS A 496 8.07 -6.65 -6.92
N ASN A 497 7.19 -7.04 -5.98
CA ASN A 497 7.06 -8.41 -5.48
C ASN A 497 6.81 -9.44 -6.59
N PHE A 498 6.07 -9.10 -7.66
CA PHE A 498 5.88 -10.03 -8.79
C PHE A 498 7.14 -10.24 -9.65
N CYS A 499 8.16 -9.39 -9.48
CA CYS A 499 9.49 -9.57 -10.06
C CYS A 499 10.45 -10.32 -9.12
N TYR A 500 10.02 -10.59 -7.89
CA TYR A 500 10.69 -11.45 -6.93
C TYR A 500 10.17 -12.89 -7.04
N TYR A 501 8.84 -13.05 -7.05
CA TYR A 501 8.20 -14.36 -7.16
C TYR A 501 8.51 -15.02 -8.52
N GLY A 502 9.10 -16.21 -8.45
CA GLY A 502 9.55 -16.99 -9.60
C GLY A 502 11.03 -16.80 -9.97
N VAL A 503 11.76 -15.93 -9.25
CA VAL A 503 13.21 -15.79 -9.36
C VAL A 503 13.85 -16.41 -8.11
N PRO A 504 14.94 -17.21 -8.22
CA PRO A 504 15.63 -17.74 -7.05
C PRO A 504 16.10 -16.61 -6.12
N GLN A 505 15.78 -16.68 -4.83
CA GLN A 505 16.11 -15.59 -3.89
C GLN A 505 17.61 -15.30 -3.83
N GLU A 506 18.45 -16.35 -3.82
CA GLU A 506 19.92 -16.21 -3.84
C GLU A 506 20.41 -15.37 -5.03
N LEU A 507 19.80 -15.52 -6.22
CA LEU A 507 20.13 -14.71 -7.38
C LEU A 507 19.82 -13.23 -7.15
N VAL A 508 18.68 -12.94 -6.50
CA VAL A 508 18.27 -11.57 -6.18
C VAL A 508 19.22 -10.95 -5.14
N PHE A 509 19.63 -11.71 -4.12
CA PHE A 509 20.60 -11.27 -3.11
C PHE A 509 22.01 -11.09 -3.68
N ASP A 510 22.46 -11.98 -4.57
CA ASP A 510 23.69 -11.80 -5.35
C ASP A 510 23.63 -10.51 -6.17
N MET A 511 22.46 -10.19 -6.73
CA MET A 511 22.26 -8.96 -7.49
C MET A 511 22.30 -7.74 -6.56
N ALA A 512 21.65 -7.78 -5.40
CA ALA A 512 21.74 -6.74 -4.38
C ALA A 512 23.20 -6.47 -3.94
N LYS A 513 23.99 -7.53 -3.73
CA LYS A 513 25.42 -7.46 -3.44
C LYS A 513 26.20 -6.83 -4.60
N SER A 514 25.96 -7.28 -5.84
CA SER A 514 26.63 -6.72 -7.03
C SER A 514 26.29 -5.25 -7.29
N ILE A 515 25.08 -4.81 -6.91
CA ILE A 515 24.63 -3.43 -7.06
C ILE A 515 25.27 -2.54 -6.01
N THR A 516 25.21 -2.95 -4.75
CA THR A 516 25.54 -2.09 -3.61
C THR A 516 26.99 -2.18 -3.17
N GLY A 517 27.66 -3.32 -3.43
CA GLY A 517 28.95 -3.66 -2.83
C GLY A 517 28.86 -4.02 -1.34
N PHE A 518 27.64 -4.10 -0.78
CA PHE A 518 27.45 -4.51 0.61
C PHE A 518 27.63 -6.02 0.76
N ASP A 519 28.13 -6.43 1.92
CA ASP A 519 28.13 -7.83 2.30
C ASP A 519 26.74 -8.22 2.83
N ILE A 520 25.84 -8.44 1.87
CA ILE A 520 24.45 -8.83 2.04
C ILE A 520 24.24 -10.21 1.41
N ASP A 521 23.53 -11.08 2.12
CA ASP A 521 23.08 -12.39 1.67
C ASP A 521 21.74 -12.73 2.34
N LEU A 522 21.12 -13.82 1.90
CA LEU A 522 19.81 -14.23 2.38
C LEU A 522 19.80 -14.54 3.89
N THR A 523 20.84 -15.18 4.41
CA THR A 523 20.91 -15.61 5.82
C THR A 523 21.04 -14.42 6.75
N LYS A 524 21.97 -13.50 6.43
CA LYS A 524 22.19 -12.27 7.18
C LYS A 524 20.97 -11.36 7.13
N TRP A 525 20.30 -11.30 5.98
CA TRP A 525 19.06 -10.55 5.88
C TRP A 525 17.98 -11.10 6.81
N ARG A 526 17.74 -12.41 6.78
CA ARG A 526 16.71 -13.06 7.61
C ARG A 526 17.01 -13.06 9.11
N SER A 527 18.29 -13.02 9.49
CA SER A 527 18.70 -13.09 10.91
C SER A 527 19.00 -11.73 11.55
N GLU A 528 19.25 -10.68 10.76
CA GLU A 528 19.65 -9.37 11.28
C GLU A 528 18.83 -8.21 10.69
N THR A 529 18.87 -8.00 9.37
CA THR A 529 18.29 -6.79 8.76
C THR A 529 16.77 -6.80 8.72
N GLY A 530 16.16 -7.92 8.30
CA GLY A 530 14.72 -8.09 8.34
C GLY A 530 14.16 -7.96 9.76
N PRO A 531 14.67 -8.73 10.74
CA PRO A 531 14.22 -8.63 12.13
C PRO A 531 14.39 -7.23 12.72
N ARG A 532 15.46 -6.50 12.37
CA ARG A 532 15.64 -5.09 12.79
C ARG A 532 14.50 -4.21 12.31
N ILE A 533 14.12 -4.31 11.04
CA ILE A 533 13.05 -3.49 10.44
C ILE A 533 11.70 -3.86 11.05
N VAL A 534 11.37 -5.15 11.12
CA VAL A 534 10.08 -5.63 11.65
C VAL A 534 9.94 -5.31 13.14
N THR A 535 11.02 -5.46 13.93
CA THR A 535 11.04 -5.08 15.35
C THR A 535 10.77 -3.59 15.54
N LEU A 536 11.36 -2.73 14.71
CA LEU A 536 11.11 -1.29 14.77
C LEU A 536 9.65 -0.95 14.42
N GLN A 537 9.08 -1.57 13.38
CA GLN A 537 7.66 -1.41 13.04
C GLN A 537 6.72 -1.93 14.14
N ARG A 538 7.06 -3.06 14.77
CA ARG A 538 6.34 -3.62 15.90
C ARG A 538 6.27 -2.63 17.07
N VAL A 539 7.38 -1.97 17.40
CA VAL A 539 7.40 -0.95 18.45
C VAL A 539 6.49 0.24 18.09
N PHE A 540 6.53 0.75 16.86
CA PHE A 540 5.61 1.81 16.44
C PHE A 540 4.14 1.43 16.59
N LEU A 541 3.79 0.22 16.16
CA LEU A 541 2.44 -0.31 16.24
C LEU A 541 1.92 -0.38 17.69
N MET A 542 2.76 -0.86 18.62
CA MET A 542 2.43 -0.92 20.05
C MET A 542 2.42 0.46 20.72
N MET A 543 3.22 1.41 20.25
CA MET A 543 3.18 2.80 20.74
C MET A 543 1.85 3.47 20.39
N GLY A 544 1.35 3.25 19.17
CA GLY A 544 0.06 3.72 18.66
C GLY A 544 -0.14 5.24 18.80
N GLY A 545 -1.37 5.61 19.16
CA GLY A 545 -1.81 6.95 19.58
C GLY A 545 -2.08 7.95 18.46
N PRO A 546 -2.67 9.12 18.77
CA PRO A 546 -3.14 9.49 20.11
C PRO A 546 -4.50 8.84 20.45
N ASP A 547 -5.26 8.41 19.45
CA ASP A 547 -6.64 7.94 19.59
C ASP A 547 -6.77 6.41 19.73
N ILE A 548 -5.92 5.64 19.04
CA ILE A 548 -5.95 4.17 19.05
C ILE A 548 -4.60 3.63 19.51
N ILE A 549 -4.63 2.67 20.44
CA ILE A 549 -3.48 1.89 20.88
C ILE A 549 -3.86 0.41 20.71
N TRP A 550 -2.99 -0.37 20.06
CA TRP A 550 -3.20 -1.81 19.88
C TRP A 550 -2.64 -2.56 21.08
N GLU A 551 -3.48 -3.41 21.67
CA GLU A 551 -3.14 -4.30 22.77
C GLU A 551 -2.57 -5.61 22.20
N PRO A 552 -1.32 -5.95 22.51
CA PRO A 552 -0.75 -7.23 22.07
C PRO A 552 -1.58 -8.44 22.55
N ILE A 553 -1.51 -9.55 21.80
CA ILE A 553 -2.33 -10.78 21.99
C ILE A 553 -3.83 -10.58 21.68
N LYS A 554 -4.44 -9.48 22.12
CA LYS A 554 -5.83 -9.16 21.79
C LYS A 554 -5.99 -8.74 20.33
N ASP A 555 -5.12 -7.85 19.86
CA ASP A 555 -5.19 -7.29 18.49
C ASP A 555 -4.21 -7.97 17.51
N ASP A 556 -3.40 -8.91 18.00
CA ASP A 556 -2.60 -9.83 17.19
C ASP A 556 -3.44 -11.08 16.83
N ASP A 557 -4.64 -10.86 16.29
CA ASP A 557 -5.57 -11.92 15.94
C ASP A 557 -6.23 -11.67 14.57
N ASN A 558 -6.85 -12.71 14.00
CA ASN A 558 -7.66 -12.54 12.80
C ASN A 558 -9.02 -11.90 13.13
N PRO A 559 -9.72 -11.31 12.14
CA PRO A 559 -11.08 -10.81 12.38
C PRO A 559 -11.98 -11.93 12.90
N PRO A 560 -12.93 -11.64 13.79
CA PRO A 560 -13.89 -12.63 14.29
C PRO A 560 -14.59 -13.42 13.18
N ARG A 561 -14.87 -12.77 12.04
CA ARG A 561 -15.45 -13.40 10.82
C ARG A 561 -14.68 -14.62 10.35
N PHE A 562 -13.36 -14.65 10.50
CA PHE A 562 -12.51 -15.73 10.02
C PHE A 562 -12.53 -16.96 10.92
N TYR A 563 -13.17 -16.87 12.11
CA TYR A 563 -13.48 -17.99 12.99
C TYR A 563 -14.91 -18.52 12.83
N GLU A 564 -15.71 -17.90 11.94
CA GLU A 564 -16.99 -18.44 11.53
C GLU A 564 -16.78 -19.52 10.44
N PRO A 565 -17.51 -20.66 10.47
CA PRO A 565 -17.42 -21.66 9.40
C PRO A 565 -17.89 -21.14 8.05
N LEU A 566 -17.19 -21.55 6.98
CA LEU A 566 -17.58 -21.24 5.60
C LEU A 566 -19.01 -21.75 5.31
N PRO A 567 -19.92 -20.88 4.83
CA PRO A 567 -21.32 -21.25 4.65
C PRO A 567 -21.57 -22.16 3.43
N SER A 568 -20.75 -22.05 2.38
CA SER A 568 -20.87 -22.86 1.17
C SER A 568 -19.51 -23.20 0.52
N GLY A 569 -19.54 -23.69 -0.72
CA GLY A 569 -18.35 -24.07 -1.48
C GLY A 569 -17.72 -25.42 -1.13
N PRO A 570 -16.61 -25.79 -1.81
CA PRO A 570 -15.88 -27.03 -1.59
C PRO A 570 -15.27 -27.15 -0.19
N PHE A 571 -15.07 -26.02 0.50
CA PHE A 571 -14.54 -25.96 1.87
C PHE A 571 -15.60 -25.65 2.92
N LYS A 572 -16.89 -25.83 2.60
CA LYS A 572 -18.01 -25.60 3.53
C LYS A 572 -17.75 -26.23 4.90
N GLY A 573 -17.97 -25.44 5.95
CA GLY A 573 -17.80 -25.86 7.35
C GLY A 573 -16.37 -25.73 7.89
N LYS A 574 -15.37 -25.47 7.04
CA LYS A 574 -14.02 -25.09 7.51
C LYS A 574 -14.01 -23.68 8.08
N THR A 575 -13.06 -23.43 8.98
CA THR A 575 -12.78 -22.12 9.55
C THR A 575 -11.31 -22.04 9.94
N THR A 576 -10.83 -20.84 10.28
CA THR A 576 -9.46 -20.66 10.78
C THR A 576 -9.31 -21.35 12.13
N ASP A 577 -8.23 -22.11 12.31
CA ASP A 577 -7.97 -22.84 13.56
C ASP A 577 -7.33 -21.91 14.61
N LYS A 578 -8.12 -21.50 15.62
CA LYS A 578 -7.67 -20.57 16.66
C LYS A 578 -6.52 -21.14 17.50
N GLU A 579 -6.52 -22.44 17.80
CA GLU A 579 -5.43 -23.06 18.58
C GLU A 579 -4.11 -23.02 17.80
N LEU A 580 -4.18 -23.30 16.49
CA LEU A 580 -3.03 -23.20 15.60
C LEU A 580 -2.53 -21.76 15.43
N VAL A 581 -3.43 -20.78 15.35
CA VAL A 581 -3.05 -19.35 15.33
C VAL A 581 -2.24 -19.01 16.57
N ASP A 582 -2.72 -19.37 17.77
CA ASP A 582 -2.04 -19.04 19.02
C ASP A 582 -0.67 -19.73 19.12
N GLU A 583 -0.56 -21.00 18.71
CA GLU A 583 0.71 -21.73 18.67
C GLU A 583 1.72 -21.06 17.72
N LYS A 584 1.31 -20.79 16.47
CA LYS A 584 2.19 -20.21 15.45
C LYS A 584 2.58 -18.77 15.79
N LEU A 585 1.68 -18.01 16.41
CA LEU A 585 1.96 -16.65 16.84
C LEU A 585 3.05 -16.63 17.91
N GLN A 586 3.00 -17.54 18.88
CA GLN A 586 4.06 -17.67 19.88
C GLN A 586 5.39 -18.08 19.22
N ALA A 587 5.38 -19.05 18.31
CA ALA A 587 6.58 -19.44 17.58
C ALA A 587 7.19 -18.30 16.75
N TYR A 588 6.33 -17.42 16.19
CA TYR A 588 6.75 -16.21 15.49
C TYR A 588 7.48 -15.24 16.43
N PHE A 589 6.92 -14.99 17.61
CA PHE A 589 7.52 -14.14 18.64
C PHE A 589 8.86 -14.70 19.12
N ASP A 590 8.91 -15.99 19.45
CA ASP A 590 10.13 -16.67 19.90
C ASP A 590 11.26 -16.56 18.87
N THR A 591 10.93 -16.75 17.59
CA THR A 591 11.90 -16.67 16.48
C THR A 591 12.51 -15.27 16.35
N LEU A 592 11.69 -14.23 16.54
CA LEU A 592 12.15 -12.83 16.50
C LEU A 592 12.77 -12.37 17.84
N GLY A 593 12.77 -13.22 18.86
CA GLY A 593 13.28 -12.90 20.19
C GLY A 593 12.42 -11.85 20.91
N TRP A 594 11.11 -11.93 20.73
CA TRP A 594 10.11 -11.18 21.47
C TRP A 594 9.57 -12.06 22.62
N ASP A 595 8.99 -11.44 23.64
CA ASP A 595 8.39 -12.16 24.77
C ASP A 595 7.01 -12.74 24.41
N GLU A 596 6.34 -13.37 25.38
CA GLU A 596 5.00 -13.96 25.23
C GLU A 596 3.89 -12.94 24.92
N LYS A 597 4.18 -11.64 24.98
CA LYS A 597 3.28 -10.55 24.55
C LYS A 597 3.71 -9.98 23.20
N GLY A 598 4.69 -10.57 22.54
CA GLY A 598 5.26 -10.02 21.31
C GLY A 598 5.99 -8.69 21.51
N ILE A 599 6.49 -8.41 22.72
CA ILE A 599 7.31 -7.24 23.03
C ILE A 599 8.79 -7.62 22.82
N PRO A 600 9.57 -6.85 22.04
CA PRO A 600 10.97 -7.15 21.80
C PRO A 600 11.80 -7.16 23.09
N THR A 601 12.53 -8.24 23.34
CA THR A 601 13.37 -8.34 24.55
C THR A 601 14.56 -7.39 24.48
N LYS A 602 15.10 -7.03 25.65
CA LYS A 602 16.30 -6.19 25.75
C LYS A 602 17.52 -6.80 25.04
N GLU A 603 17.64 -8.12 25.06
CA GLU A 603 18.70 -8.84 24.35
C GLU A 603 18.56 -8.67 22.84
N THR A 604 17.34 -8.88 22.32
CA THR A 604 17.02 -8.66 20.90
C THR A 604 17.27 -7.23 20.46
N LEU A 605 16.84 -6.24 21.25
CA LEU A 605 17.09 -4.82 20.93
C LEU A 605 18.59 -4.53 20.81
N ARG A 606 19.42 -5.08 21.70
CA ARG A 606 20.88 -4.91 21.63
C ARG A 606 21.50 -5.64 20.44
N LYS A 607 21.09 -6.90 20.21
CA LYS A 607 21.54 -7.72 19.07
C LYS A 607 21.28 -7.03 17.74
N LEU A 608 20.14 -6.35 17.61
CA LEU A 608 19.71 -5.68 16.38
C LEU A 608 20.18 -4.22 16.27
N ASP A 609 20.97 -3.69 17.21
CA ASP A 609 21.38 -2.26 17.27
C ASP A 609 20.18 -1.30 17.39
N LEU A 610 19.15 -1.73 18.12
CA LEU A 610 17.91 -1.00 18.43
C LEU A 610 17.83 -0.55 19.90
N GLY A 611 18.97 -0.42 20.58
CA GLY A 611 19.01 0.00 21.99
C GLY A 611 18.36 1.37 22.26
N PHE A 612 18.23 2.21 21.23
CA PHE A 612 17.51 3.48 21.31
C PHE A 612 16.00 3.31 21.56
N LEU A 613 15.43 2.13 21.31
CA LEU A 613 14.03 1.81 21.58
C LEU A 613 13.78 1.40 23.05
N GLU A 614 14.80 1.09 23.85
CA GLU A 614 14.63 0.55 25.22
C GLU A 614 13.69 1.43 26.06
N LYS A 615 13.82 2.76 25.97
CA LYS A 615 12.97 3.71 26.70
C LYS A 615 11.50 3.65 26.26
N ALA A 616 11.22 3.47 24.97
CA ALA A 616 9.86 3.37 24.46
C ALA A 616 9.25 2.00 24.82
N VAL A 617 10.02 0.93 24.66
CA VAL A 617 9.60 -0.43 25.01
C VAL A 617 9.25 -0.54 26.50
N ASN A 618 10.04 0.05 27.40
CA ASN A 618 9.74 0.07 28.84
C ASN A 618 8.46 0.84 29.23
N LYS A 619 7.89 1.62 28.31
CA LYS A 619 6.63 2.35 28.51
C LYS A 619 5.41 1.66 27.88
N LEU A 620 5.63 0.55 27.16
CA LEU A 620 4.55 -0.22 26.58
C LEU A 620 3.74 -0.92 27.70
N PRO A 621 2.43 -1.13 27.48
CA PRO A 621 1.50 -1.64 28.50
C PRO A 621 1.81 -3.07 28.99
#